data_AF-A0A2P4ZVZ3-F1
#
_entry.id   AF-A0A2P4ZVZ3-F1
#
_cell.length_a   1.000
_cell.length_b   1.000
_cell.length_c   1.000
_cell.angle_alpha   90.00
_cell.angle_beta   90.00
_cell.angle_gamma   90.00
#
_symmetry.space_group_name_H-M   'P 1'
#
loop_
_entity.id
_entity.type
_entity.pdbx_description
1 polymer ?
#
loop_
_entity_poly.entity_id
_entity_poly.type
_entity_poly.pdbx_seq_one_letter_code
_entity_poly.pdbx_strand_id
1 'polypeptide(L)'
;MILFPVLLAAIIPVCYRQAMAGKVVTTVVRVGDISYYMHPLALSNAQRGLLAFDRDTLAEACTMLTIYGQFPTTSELQTILDDFETKDDVWTRDFIGTIVIQTPEIDRKLTEDEMNIVRSLGASDIRLFLNGVPGAQLPQGPYFLHYGQLHQAYRLYPDTADAFIVSTILDHLDGFRSLDASAYGEQFPSALTVAVPSRLYYTKSSEKPYAGLRIAIKDIIDLKGLKTGASSRALGMAN
;
A
#
# COMPACT_ATOMS: atom_id res chain seq x y z
N MET A 1 15.99 -45.84 9.06
CA MET A 1 14.64 -45.58 8.53
C MET A 1 13.76 -45.21 9.72
N ILE A 2 13.67 -43.91 10.02
CA ILE A 2 12.96 -43.38 11.19
C ILE A 2 11.97 -42.35 10.66
N LEU A 3 10.69 -42.72 10.69
CA LEU A 3 9.56 -41.92 10.25
C LEU A 3 9.05 -41.14 11.47
N PHE A 4 9.10 -39.80 11.42
CA PHE A 4 8.40 -38.94 12.38
C PHE A 4 6.93 -38.81 11.96
N PRO A 5 5.92 -39.03 12.84
CA PRO A 5 4.54 -38.76 12.50
C PRO A 5 4.24 -37.27 12.73
N VAL A 6 3.77 -36.60 11.68
CA VAL A 6 3.19 -35.25 11.76
C VAL A 6 1.79 -35.38 12.36
N LEU A 7 1.60 -34.85 13.57
CA LEU A 7 0.31 -34.79 14.24
C LEU A 7 -0.47 -33.57 13.70
N LEU A 8 -1.48 -33.81 12.87
CA LEU A 8 -2.41 -32.78 12.39
C LEU A 8 -3.54 -32.62 13.43
N ALA A 9 -3.47 -31.60 14.28
CA ALA A 9 -4.56 -31.25 15.19
C ALA A 9 -5.57 -30.35 14.47
N ALA A 10 -6.76 -30.88 14.20
CA ALA A 10 -7.90 -30.09 13.70
C ALA A 10 -8.49 -29.28 14.86
N ILE A 11 -8.34 -27.96 14.83
CA ILE A 11 -9.01 -27.04 15.75
C ILE A 11 -10.31 -26.59 15.09
N ILE A 12 -11.44 -26.98 15.67
CA ILE A 12 -12.78 -26.48 15.31
C ILE A 12 -12.88 -25.03 15.86
N PRO A 13 -13.11 -24.00 15.03
CA PRO A 13 -13.27 -22.65 15.54
C PRO A 13 -14.70 -22.47 16.10
N VAL A 14 -14.78 -22.30 17.41
CA VAL A 14 -15.95 -21.76 18.10
C VAL A 14 -16.00 -20.26 17.79
N CYS A 15 -16.98 -19.82 17.00
CA CYS A 15 -17.18 -18.41 16.67
C CYS A 15 -17.69 -17.63 17.89
N TYR A 16 -16.79 -17.02 18.65
CA TYR A 16 -17.14 -15.99 19.62
C TYR A 16 -17.26 -14.65 18.87
N ARG A 17 -18.48 -14.10 18.72
CA ARG A 17 -18.68 -12.73 18.23
C ARG A 17 -18.25 -11.75 19.30
N GLN A 18 -16.97 -11.37 19.31
CA GLN A 18 -16.51 -10.14 19.93
C GLN A 18 -16.56 -9.01 18.90
N ALA A 19 -17.17 -7.90 19.30
CA ALA A 19 -17.03 -6.63 18.61
C ALA A 19 -15.56 -6.20 18.72
N MET A 20 -14.79 -6.45 17.66
CA MET A 20 -13.38 -6.06 17.59
C MET A 20 -13.30 -4.55 17.37
N ALA A 21 -12.92 -3.81 18.40
CA ALA A 21 -12.30 -2.50 18.20
C ALA A 21 -11.06 -2.70 17.32
N GLY A 22 -11.02 -2.00 16.17
CA GLY A 22 -10.16 -2.32 15.03
C GLY A 22 -8.67 -2.42 15.37
N LYS A 23 -8.19 -3.66 15.49
CA LYS A 23 -6.77 -3.98 15.47
C LYS A 23 -6.32 -3.91 14.01
N VAL A 24 -5.43 -2.97 13.67
CA VAL A 24 -4.81 -2.91 12.34
C VAL A 24 -4.04 -4.22 12.14
N VAL A 25 -4.60 -5.12 11.35
CA VAL A 25 -3.90 -6.34 10.93
C VAL A 25 -2.95 -5.91 9.81
N THR A 26 -1.66 -5.92 10.10
CA THR A 26 -0.62 -5.74 9.09
C THR A 26 -0.57 -7.00 8.25
N THR A 27 -0.80 -6.86 6.94
CA THR A 27 -0.86 -8.01 6.04
C THR A 27 0.14 -7.80 4.91
N VAL A 28 1.08 -8.75 4.82
CA VAL A 28 1.90 -8.94 3.63
C VAL A 28 1.07 -9.69 2.60
N VAL A 29 0.99 -9.16 1.40
CA VAL A 29 0.25 -9.72 0.27
C VAL A 29 1.20 -9.95 -0.90
N ARG A 30 0.92 -10.96 -1.73
CA ARG A 30 1.65 -11.19 -2.98
C ARG A 30 0.76 -10.87 -4.16
N VAL A 31 1.32 -10.13 -5.12
CA VAL A 31 0.75 -9.95 -6.45
C VAL A 31 1.79 -10.54 -7.42
N GLY A 32 1.44 -11.69 -8.00
CA GLY A 32 2.42 -12.54 -8.68
C GLY A 32 3.59 -12.92 -7.76
N ASP A 33 4.81 -12.61 -8.20
CA ASP A 33 6.04 -12.88 -7.47
C ASP A 33 6.52 -11.75 -6.55
N ILE A 34 5.78 -10.63 -6.53
CA ILE A 34 6.16 -9.45 -5.77
C ILE A 34 5.36 -9.40 -4.47
N SER A 35 6.07 -9.20 -3.35
CA SER A 35 5.47 -9.01 -2.04
C SER A 35 5.24 -7.52 -1.75
N TYR A 36 4.10 -7.22 -1.14
CA TYR A 36 3.71 -5.88 -0.75
C TYR A 36 3.24 -5.88 0.70
N TYR A 37 3.44 -4.75 1.36
CA TYR A 37 2.88 -4.42 2.65
C TYR A 37 1.68 -3.50 2.45
N MET A 38 0.53 -3.87 3.00
CA MET A 38 -0.68 -3.05 2.96
C MET A 38 -0.63 -1.93 4.01
N HIS A 39 -0.13 -0.76 3.62
CA HIS A 39 -0.02 0.36 4.54
C HIS A 39 -1.40 1.04 4.74
N PRO A 40 -1.89 1.17 5.99
CA PRO A 40 -3.17 1.83 6.26
C PRO A 40 -3.12 3.32 5.86
N LEU A 41 -4.23 3.83 5.30
CA LEU A 41 -4.36 5.25 5.01
C LEU A 41 -4.63 6.05 6.30
N ALA A 42 -3.92 7.16 6.48
CA ALA A 42 -4.13 8.11 7.58
C ALA A 42 -5.32 9.02 7.28
N LEU A 43 -6.54 8.48 7.38
CA LEU A 43 -7.77 9.19 7.03
C LEU A 43 -8.52 9.71 8.25
N SER A 44 -9.11 10.89 8.08
CA SER A 44 -10.12 11.40 9.02
C SER A 44 -11.34 10.46 9.05
N ASN A 45 -12.11 10.51 10.15
CA ASN A 45 -13.31 9.70 10.28
C ASN A 45 -14.35 9.99 9.18
N ALA A 46 -14.43 11.24 8.71
CA ALA A 46 -15.30 11.63 7.61
C ALA A 46 -14.93 10.92 6.30
N GLN A 47 -13.63 10.82 6.00
CA GLN A 47 -13.14 10.13 4.79
C GLN A 47 -13.33 8.61 4.86
N ARG A 48 -13.23 8.00 6.05
CA ARG A 48 -13.43 6.54 6.20
C ARG A 48 -14.85 6.08 5.87
N GLY A 49 -15.85 6.91 6.18
CA GLY A 49 -17.25 6.61 5.83
C GLY A 49 -17.52 6.62 4.32
N LEU A 50 -16.77 7.44 3.57
CA LEU A 50 -16.90 7.57 2.11
C LEU A 50 -16.17 6.48 1.31
N LEU A 51 -15.27 5.74 1.97
CA LEU A 51 -14.41 4.73 1.35
C LEU A 51 -14.91 3.29 1.53
N ALA A 52 -16.14 3.11 2.01
CA ALA A 52 -16.69 1.79 2.21
C ALA A 52 -17.12 1.18 0.88
N PHE A 53 -16.21 0.42 0.27
CA PHE A 53 -16.55 -0.51 -0.81
C PHE A 53 -17.17 -1.78 -0.21
N ASP A 54 -17.72 -2.63 -1.07
CA ASP A 54 -18.25 -3.91 -0.64
C ASP A 54 -17.19 -4.72 0.14
N ARG A 55 -17.62 -5.40 1.20
CA ARG A 55 -16.74 -6.00 2.22
C ARG A 55 -16.28 -7.42 1.88
N ASP A 56 -16.41 -7.81 0.63
CA ASP A 56 -16.31 -9.21 0.22
C ASP A 56 -14.89 -9.66 -0.15
N THR A 57 -13.92 -8.75 -0.29
CA THR A 57 -12.56 -9.09 -0.76
C THR A 57 -11.50 -9.05 0.34
N LEU A 58 -10.72 -10.14 0.43
CA LEU A 58 -9.67 -10.34 1.44
C LEU A 58 -8.36 -9.61 1.11
N ALA A 59 -8.03 -9.36 -0.15
CA ALA A 59 -7.00 -8.41 -0.57
C ALA A 59 -7.02 -8.34 -2.10
N GLU A 60 -7.37 -7.18 -2.64
CA GLU A 60 -7.51 -6.99 -4.08
C GLU A 60 -6.61 -5.84 -4.53
N ALA A 61 -5.68 -6.13 -5.43
CA ALA A 61 -4.82 -5.12 -6.03
C ALA A 61 -5.64 -4.21 -6.95
N CYS A 62 -5.53 -2.90 -6.79
CA CYS A 62 -6.28 -1.95 -7.60
C CYS A 62 -5.46 -0.71 -7.95
N THR A 63 -5.80 -0.06 -9.05
CA THR A 63 -5.20 1.21 -9.46
C THR A 63 -6.16 2.36 -9.20
N MET A 64 -5.71 3.35 -8.43
CA MET A 64 -6.44 4.60 -8.21
C MET A 64 -6.12 5.58 -9.33
N LEU A 65 -7.15 6.05 -10.03
CA LEU A 65 -7.07 7.11 -11.03
C LEU A 65 -7.94 8.28 -10.61
N THR A 66 -7.46 9.51 -10.77
CA THR A 66 -8.27 10.70 -10.47
C THR A 66 -8.68 11.38 -11.76
N ILE A 67 -9.98 11.62 -11.90
CA ILE A 67 -10.58 12.25 -13.09
C ILE A 67 -11.25 13.56 -12.67
N TYR A 68 -11.09 14.58 -13.49
CA TYR A 68 -11.71 15.89 -13.32
C TYR A 68 -12.50 16.27 -14.58
N GLY A 69 -13.80 16.54 -14.43
CA GLY A 69 -14.63 16.98 -15.55
C GLY A 69 -14.79 15.89 -16.61
N GLN A 70 -14.36 16.19 -17.84
CA GLN A 70 -14.55 15.26 -18.97
C GLN A 70 -13.76 13.96 -18.76
N PHE A 71 -14.41 12.83 -19.02
CA PHE A 71 -13.78 11.52 -18.93
C PHE A 71 -12.68 11.36 -19.99
N PRO A 72 -11.46 10.93 -19.60
CA PRO A 72 -10.36 10.76 -20.55
C PRO A 72 -10.63 9.64 -21.56
N THR A 73 -10.09 9.80 -22.76
CA THR A 73 -10.11 8.77 -23.81
C THR A 73 -9.24 7.57 -23.45
N THR A 74 -9.45 6.44 -24.12
CA THR A 74 -8.61 5.24 -23.95
C THR A 74 -7.13 5.54 -24.14
N SER A 75 -6.77 6.36 -25.14
CA SER A 75 -5.36 6.70 -25.41
C SER A 75 -4.74 7.55 -24.29
N GLU A 76 -5.51 8.46 -23.69
CA GLU A 76 -5.05 9.28 -22.57
C GLU A 76 -4.84 8.42 -21.33
N LEU A 77 -5.79 7.53 -21.01
CA LEU A 77 -5.63 6.61 -19.89
C LEU A 77 -4.46 5.64 -20.10
N GLN A 78 -4.28 5.12 -21.32
CA GLN A 78 -3.12 4.26 -21.63
C GLN A 78 -1.81 5.02 -21.40
N THR A 79 -1.74 6.28 -21.82
CA THR A 79 -0.55 7.13 -21.59
C THR A 79 -0.28 7.32 -20.09
N ILE A 80 -1.31 7.49 -19.27
CA ILE A 80 -1.18 7.60 -17.81
C ILE A 80 -0.61 6.29 -17.23
N LEU A 81 -1.13 5.14 -17.65
CA LEU A 81 -0.66 3.84 -17.15
C LEU A 81 0.77 3.52 -17.60
N ASP A 82 1.13 3.86 -18.85
CA ASP A 82 2.49 3.69 -19.35
C ASP A 82 3.47 4.62 -18.61
N ASP A 83 3.02 5.83 -18.21
CA ASP A 83 3.78 6.74 -17.36
C ASP A 83 3.99 6.19 -15.95
N PHE A 84 2.97 5.52 -15.37
CA PHE A 84 3.10 4.82 -14.09
C PHE A 84 4.17 3.74 -14.15
N GLU A 85 4.14 2.91 -15.20
CA GLU A 85 5.12 1.85 -15.46
C GLU A 85 6.55 2.40 -15.57
N THR A 86 6.71 3.58 -16.16
CA THR A 86 8.02 4.20 -16.38
C THR A 86 8.56 4.86 -15.11
N LYS A 87 7.69 5.49 -14.32
CA LYS A 87 8.10 6.33 -13.17
C LYS A 87 8.15 5.57 -11.85
N ASP A 88 7.48 4.43 -11.74
CA ASP A 88 7.30 3.73 -10.48
C ASP A 88 7.74 2.27 -10.55
N ASP A 89 8.41 1.82 -9.48
CA ASP A 89 8.87 0.45 -9.33
C ASP A 89 7.98 -0.36 -8.36
N VAL A 90 6.88 0.24 -7.88
CA VAL A 90 5.89 -0.41 -7.00
C VAL A 90 4.68 -0.81 -7.82
N TRP A 91 4.16 0.09 -8.66
CA TRP A 91 3.05 -0.22 -9.56
C TRP A 91 3.49 -1.19 -10.65
N THR A 92 2.61 -2.12 -10.99
CA THR A 92 2.74 -3.05 -12.11
C THR A 92 1.36 -3.21 -12.77
N ARG A 93 1.32 -3.73 -14.00
CA ARG A 93 0.05 -3.98 -14.70
C ARG A 93 -0.88 -4.95 -13.98
N ASP A 94 -0.39 -5.74 -13.03
CA ASP A 94 -1.22 -6.62 -12.20
C ASP A 94 -2.21 -5.84 -11.31
N PHE A 95 -1.99 -4.54 -11.09
CA PHE A 95 -2.93 -3.65 -10.39
C PHE A 95 -4.07 -3.13 -11.29
N ILE A 96 -4.09 -3.44 -12.59
CA ILE A 96 -5.12 -2.98 -13.53
C ILE A 96 -6.43 -3.77 -13.38
N GLY A 97 -6.37 -5.00 -12.85
CA GLY A 97 -7.54 -5.87 -12.70
C GLY A 97 -8.76 -5.15 -12.10
N THR A 98 -8.50 -4.25 -11.16
CA THR A 98 -9.52 -3.37 -10.57
C THR A 98 -9.07 -1.91 -10.67
N ILE A 99 -9.89 -1.07 -11.31
CA ILE A 99 -9.64 0.38 -11.38
C ILE A 99 -10.63 1.11 -10.48
N VAL A 100 -10.10 1.90 -9.55
CA VAL A 100 -10.87 2.79 -8.68
C VAL A 100 -10.75 4.20 -9.24
N ILE A 101 -11.88 4.77 -9.67
CA ILE A 101 -11.95 6.13 -10.21
C ILE A 101 -12.35 7.08 -9.10
N GLN A 102 -11.44 7.98 -8.74
CA GLN A 102 -11.69 9.09 -7.82
C GLN A 102 -12.18 10.31 -8.59
N THR A 103 -13.25 10.93 -8.11
CA THR A 103 -13.76 12.22 -8.63
C THR A 103 -14.29 13.10 -7.50
N PRO A 104 -14.13 14.43 -7.58
CA PRO A 104 -14.76 15.36 -6.64
C PRO A 104 -16.26 15.58 -6.89
N GLU A 105 -16.80 15.08 -8.01
CA GLU A 105 -18.21 15.29 -8.39
C GLU A 105 -19.14 14.40 -7.57
N ILE A 106 -19.93 15.00 -6.67
CA ILE A 106 -20.70 14.31 -5.62
C ILE A 106 -21.80 13.38 -6.16
N ASP A 107 -22.28 13.60 -7.39
CA ASP A 107 -23.37 12.81 -8.00
C ASP A 107 -22.95 12.10 -9.29
N ARG A 108 -21.65 11.96 -9.52
CA ARG A 108 -21.14 11.33 -10.74
C ARG A 108 -21.55 9.85 -10.79
N LYS A 109 -22.00 9.42 -11.96
CA LYS A 109 -22.16 8.01 -12.32
C LYS A 109 -21.42 7.77 -13.61
N LEU A 110 -20.69 6.67 -13.70
CA LEU A 110 -20.01 6.28 -14.95
C LEU A 110 -21.04 5.83 -15.98
N THR A 111 -20.89 6.29 -17.22
CA THR A 111 -21.70 5.80 -18.34
C THR A 111 -21.15 4.46 -18.83
N GLU A 112 -21.94 3.71 -19.61
CA GLU A 112 -21.47 2.44 -20.19
C GLU A 112 -20.26 2.66 -21.12
N ASP A 113 -20.24 3.75 -21.87
CA ASP A 113 -19.12 4.10 -22.75
C ASP A 113 -17.83 4.34 -21.95
N GLU A 114 -17.93 5.05 -20.83
CA GLU A 114 -16.79 5.30 -19.94
C GLU A 114 -16.29 4.02 -19.27
N MET A 115 -17.20 3.14 -18.86
CA MET A 115 -16.82 1.83 -18.35
C MET A 115 -16.15 0.98 -19.44
N ASN A 116 -16.62 1.04 -20.69
CA ASN A 116 -16.01 0.33 -21.81
C ASN A 116 -14.60 0.85 -22.14
N ILE A 117 -14.37 2.16 -22.03
CA ILE A 117 -13.03 2.75 -22.11
C ILE A 117 -12.10 2.11 -21.07
N VAL A 118 -12.53 2.03 -19.82
CA VAL A 118 -11.70 1.47 -18.73
C VAL A 118 -11.48 -0.04 -18.90
N ARG A 119 -12.52 -0.79 -19.29
CA ARG A 119 -12.41 -2.23 -19.60
C ARG A 119 -11.45 -2.50 -20.75
N SER A 120 -11.37 -1.61 -21.74
CA SER A 120 -10.43 -1.74 -22.86
C SER A 120 -8.96 -1.68 -22.45
N LEU A 121 -8.66 -1.17 -21.25
CA LEU A 121 -7.32 -1.16 -20.65
C LEU A 121 -6.97 -2.48 -19.93
N GLY A 122 -7.94 -3.41 -19.80
CA GLY A 122 -7.78 -4.68 -19.10
C GLY A 122 -8.45 -4.75 -17.72
N ALA A 123 -9.16 -3.70 -17.30
CA ALA A 123 -9.89 -3.72 -16.03
C ALA A 123 -11.08 -4.68 -16.09
N SER A 124 -11.17 -5.56 -15.11
CA SER A 124 -12.28 -6.51 -14.93
C SER A 124 -13.33 -5.97 -13.96
N ASP A 125 -12.90 -5.17 -12.98
CA ASP A 125 -13.75 -4.48 -12.03
C ASP A 125 -13.48 -2.98 -12.03
N ILE A 126 -14.55 -2.19 -11.91
CA ILE A 126 -14.50 -0.73 -11.96
C ILE A 126 -15.30 -0.19 -10.79
N ARG A 127 -14.63 0.57 -9.92
CA ARG A 127 -15.26 1.18 -8.74
C ARG A 127 -15.16 2.69 -8.81
N LEU A 128 -16.18 3.35 -8.29
CA LEU A 128 -16.22 4.81 -8.19
C LEU A 128 -16.00 5.23 -6.74
N PHE A 129 -15.08 6.17 -6.53
CA PHE A 129 -14.83 6.81 -5.25
C PHE A 129 -15.19 8.30 -5.34
N LEU A 130 -16.30 8.65 -4.71
CA LEU A 130 -16.81 10.02 -4.67
C LEU A 130 -16.13 10.77 -3.52
N ASN A 131 -15.09 11.53 -3.83
CA ASN A 131 -14.34 12.29 -2.84
C ASN A 131 -14.80 13.74 -2.82
N GLY A 132 -15.96 13.98 -2.21
CA GLY A 132 -16.56 15.31 -2.08
C GLY A 132 -15.87 16.24 -1.09
N VAL A 133 -14.75 15.84 -0.47
CA VAL A 133 -14.02 16.66 0.50
C VAL A 133 -12.82 17.35 -0.20
N PRO A 134 -12.84 18.69 -0.36
CA PRO A 134 -11.72 19.42 -0.92
C PRO A 134 -10.45 19.22 -0.08
N GLY A 135 -9.31 18.99 -0.74
CA GLY A 135 -8.01 18.79 -0.07
C GLY A 135 -7.77 17.40 0.53
N ALA A 136 -8.71 16.48 0.37
CA ALA A 136 -8.67 15.12 0.91
C ALA A 136 -8.45 14.04 -0.18
N GLN A 137 -7.97 14.44 -1.36
CA GLN A 137 -7.75 13.55 -2.51
C GLN A 137 -6.65 12.54 -2.22
N LEU A 138 -6.98 11.27 -2.46
CA LEU A 138 -5.97 10.22 -2.48
C LEU A 138 -5.12 10.37 -3.74
N PRO A 139 -3.79 10.19 -3.64
CA PRO A 139 -2.97 10.22 -4.82
C PRO A 139 -3.27 9.04 -5.73
N GLN A 140 -2.88 9.17 -7.00
CA GLN A 140 -3.02 8.09 -7.98
C GLN A 140 -1.96 7.02 -7.75
N GLY A 141 -2.20 5.82 -8.28
CA GLY A 141 -1.23 4.71 -8.25
C GLY A 141 -1.78 3.42 -7.65
N PRO A 142 -0.91 2.52 -7.17
CA PRO A 142 -1.29 1.18 -6.73
C PRO A 142 -1.94 1.22 -5.35
N TYR A 143 -2.97 0.44 -5.10
CA TYR A 143 -3.62 0.30 -3.79
C TYR A 143 -4.02 -1.15 -3.58
N PHE A 144 -4.33 -1.49 -2.33
CA PHE A 144 -5.05 -2.70 -2.00
C PHE A 144 -6.40 -2.35 -1.41
N LEU A 145 -7.43 -3.03 -1.87
CA LEU A 145 -8.71 -3.04 -1.21
C LEU A 145 -8.81 -4.27 -0.30
N HIS A 146 -9.05 -4.03 0.98
CA HIS A 146 -9.11 -5.04 2.03
C HIS A 146 -10.33 -4.79 2.90
N TYR A 147 -11.32 -5.70 2.86
CA TYR A 147 -12.58 -5.56 3.62
C TYR A 147 -13.26 -4.19 3.45
N GLY A 148 -13.29 -3.70 2.21
CA GLY A 148 -13.89 -2.42 1.89
C GLY A 148 -13.08 -1.20 2.36
N GLN A 149 -11.79 -1.35 2.68
CA GLN A 149 -10.88 -0.26 3.05
C GLN A 149 -9.68 -0.22 2.09
N LEU A 150 -9.28 0.99 1.68
CA LEU A 150 -8.09 1.18 0.86
C LEU A 150 -6.82 1.25 1.70
N HIS A 151 -5.79 0.59 1.22
CA HIS A 151 -4.44 0.58 1.77
C HIS A 151 -3.46 0.96 0.66
N GLN A 152 -2.46 1.77 0.97
CA GLN A 152 -1.38 2.03 0.01
C GLN A 152 -0.53 0.78 -0.16
N ALA A 153 -0.15 0.50 -1.40
CA ALA A 153 0.74 -0.60 -1.73
C ALA A 153 2.18 -0.15 -1.48
N TYR A 154 2.85 -0.78 -0.52
CA TYR A 154 4.28 -0.59 -0.30
C TYR A 154 4.99 -1.85 -0.77
N ARG A 155 5.80 -1.78 -1.83
CA ARG A 155 6.54 -2.96 -2.29
C ARG A 155 7.59 -3.33 -1.25
N LEU A 156 7.73 -4.61 -0.99
CA LEU A 156 8.74 -5.16 -0.11
C LEU A 156 9.96 -5.54 -0.93
N TYR A 157 11.14 -5.09 -0.51
CA TYR A 157 12.42 -5.44 -1.11
C TYR A 157 13.31 -6.13 -0.08
N PRO A 158 14.01 -7.21 -0.44
CA PRO A 158 15.05 -7.75 0.42
C PRO A 158 16.27 -6.81 0.42
N ASP A 159 16.82 -6.50 1.59
CA ASP A 159 18.10 -5.83 1.75
C ASP A 159 19.24 -6.84 1.53
N THR A 160 19.54 -7.13 0.27
CA THR A 160 20.59 -8.10 -0.09
C THR A 160 22.00 -7.60 0.20
N ALA A 161 22.16 -6.33 0.57
CA ALA A 161 23.45 -5.72 0.84
C ALA A 161 23.77 -5.62 2.34
N ASP A 162 22.85 -6.04 3.21
CA ASP A 162 22.91 -5.80 4.68
C ASP A 162 23.28 -4.34 4.99
N ALA A 163 22.69 -3.41 4.23
CA ALA A 163 22.97 -1.98 4.36
C ALA A 163 22.19 -1.33 5.52
N PHE A 164 21.06 -1.93 5.91
CA PHE A 164 20.18 -1.41 6.95
C PHE A 164 20.28 -2.23 8.23
N ILE A 165 20.18 -1.57 9.38
CA ILE A 165 20.02 -2.23 10.68
C ILE A 165 18.54 -2.31 11.11
N VAL A 166 17.72 -1.40 10.57
CA VAL A 166 16.28 -1.29 10.84
C VAL A 166 15.61 -0.79 9.57
N SER A 167 14.55 -1.49 9.16
CA SER A 167 13.62 -1.04 8.12
C SER A 167 12.48 -0.26 8.78
N THR A 168 12.07 0.85 8.18
CA THR A 168 11.19 1.82 8.85
C THR A 168 9.96 2.16 8.01
N ILE A 169 8.84 2.40 8.69
CA ILE A 169 7.63 2.98 8.10
C ILE A 169 7.11 4.12 8.96
N LEU A 170 6.27 4.97 8.36
CA LEU A 170 5.61 6.06 9.07
C LEU A 170 4.65 5.50 10.11
N ASP A 171 4.68 6.12 11.28
CA ASP A 171 3.72 5.89 12.35
C ASP A 171 2.56 6.90 12.26
N HIS A 172 1.44 6.59 12.93
CA HIS A 172 0.23 7.41 12.92
C HIS A 172 0.38 8.78 13.62
N LEU A 173 1.47 8.99 14.38
CA LEU A 173 1.73 10.18 15.20
C LEU A 173 2.94 11.00 14.72
N ASP A 174 3.15 11.07 13.40
CA ASP A 174 4.24 11.88 12.81
C ASP A 174 5.64 11.42 13.30
N GLY A 175 5.83 10.11 13.39
CA GLY A 175 7.09 9.46 13.75
C GLY A 175 7.36 8.28 12.84
N PHE A 176 8.41 7.53 13.15
CA PHE A 176 8.78 6.31 12.47
C PHE A 176 8.75 5.15 13.45
N ARG A 177 8.43 3.97 12.93
CA ARG A 177 8.54 2.71 13.65
C ARG A 177 9.22 1.67 12.80
N SER A 178 9.76 0.64 13.45
CA SER A 178 10.25 -0.54 12.73
C SER A 178 9.12 -1.15 11.91
N LEU A 179 9.47 -1.59 10.70
CA LEU A 179 8.61 -2.45 9.92
C LEU A 179 8.48 -3.78 10.66
N ASP A 180 7.25 -4.22 10.87
CA ASP A 180 6.91 -5.53 11.43
C ASP A 180 6.31 -6.39 10.32
N ALA A 181 7.17 -6.70 9.35
CA ALA A 181 6.85 -7.53 8.20
C ALA A 181 8.14 -8.15 7.65
N SER A 182 8.01 -9.39 7.17
CA SER A 182 9.07 -10.10 6.47
C SER A 182 8.52 -10.67 5.18
N ALA A 183 9.34 -10.63 4.13
CA ALA A 183 9.07 -11.26 2.85
C ALA A 183 10.34 -11.97 2.35
N TYR A 184 10.15 -12.91 1.42
CA TYR A 184 11.24 -13.61 0.75
C TYR A 184 12.17 -14.44 1.65
N GLY A 185 11.70 -14.89 2.83
CA GLY A 185 12.53 -15.66 3.77
C GLY A 185 13.12 -16.97 3.23
N GLU A 186 12.53 -17.57 2.19
CA GLU A 186 13.10 -18.73 1.52
C GLU A 186 14.30 -18.37 0.61
N GLN A 187 14.25 -17.21 -0.05
CA GLN A 187 15.30 -16.77 -0.97
C GLN A 187 16.39 -15.94 -0.27
N PHE A 188 16.00 -15.15 0.72
CA PHE A 188 16.86 -14.22 1.46
C PHE A 188 16.63 -14.36 2.98
N PRO A 189 16.99 -15.49 3.60
CA PRO A 189 16.63 -15.81 4.99
C PRO A 189 17.20 -14.85 6.05
N SER A 190 18.32 -14.19 5.75
CA SER A 190 18.97 -13.23 6.65
C SER A 190 18.69 -11.77 6.30
N ALA A 191 18.10 -11.48 5.14
CA ALA A 191 17.92 -10.11 4.69
C ALA A 191 16.77 -9.42 5.41
N LEU A 192 16.99 -8.18 5.83
CA LEU A 192 15.88 -7.32 6.26
C LEU A 192 14.96 -7.04 5.07
N THR A 193 13.66 -6.87 5.36
CA THR A 193 12.69 -6.45 4.36
C THR A 193 12.47 -4.94 4.45
N VAL A 194 12.60 -4.24 3.33
CA VAL A 194 12.38 -2.79 3.23
C VAL A 194 11.04 -2.52 2.54
N ALA A 195 10.13 -1.85 3.26
CA ALA A 195 8.82 -1.46 2.71
C ALA A 195 8.94 -0.10 2.04
N VAL A 196 8.55 -0.04 0.77
CA VAL A 196 8.83 1.11 -0.10
C VAL A 196 7.52 1.62 -0.72
N PRO A 197 7.11 2.87 -0.46
CA PRO A 197 5.90 3.45 -1.04
C PRO A 197 6.07 3.75 -2.52
N SER A 198 4.97 3.69 -3.29
CA SER A 198 4.94 4.14 -4.68
C SER A 198 5.39 5.61 -4.81
N ARG A 199 6.17 5.92 -5.85
CA ARG A 199 6.57 7.30 -6.18
C ARG A 199 5.37 8.12 -6.66
N LEU A 200 4.34 7.47 -7.19
CA LEU A 200 3.12 8.11 -7.72
C LEU A 200 2.33 8.84 -6.63
N TYR A 201 2.55 8.48 -5.36
CA TYR A 201 1.91 9.15 -4.24
C TYR A 201 2.41 10.57 -3.96
N TYR A 202 3.49 10.98 -4.62
CA TYR A 202 4.20 12.20 -4.28
C TYR A 202 4.45 13.04 -5.52
N THR A 203 4.06 14.31 -5.46
CA THR A 203 4.32 15.30 -6.51
C THR A 203 5.42 16.25 -6.04
N LYS A 204 6.52 16.32 -6.78
CA LYS A 204 7.56 17.33 -6.54
C LYS A 204 7.03 18.72 -6.85
N SER A 205 7.27 19.65 -5.95
CA SER A 205 6.97 21.08 -6.13
C SER A 205 8.15 21.91 -5.65
N SER A 206 8.12 23.22 -5.91
CA SER A 206 9.09 24.17 -5.35
C SER A 206 9.11 24.14 -3.82
N GLU A 207 7.95 23.96 -3.19
CA GLU A 207 7.79 23.85 -1.74
C GLU A 207 8.21 22.48 -1.19
N LYS A 208 8.06 21.42 -2.00
CA LYS A 208 8.39 20.03 -1.63
C LYS A 208 9.33 19.40 -2.68
N PRO A 209 10.57 19.89 -2.81
CA PRO A 209 11.49 19.45 -3.88
C PRO A 209 11.93 17.98 -3.72
N TYR A 210 11.87 17.45 -2.51
CA TYR A 210 12.27 16.09 -2.16
C TYR A 210 11.10 15.10 -2.08
N ALA A 211 9.88 15.53 -2.45
CA ALA A 211 8.72 14.64 -2.45
C ALA A 211 8.99 13.40 -3.32
N GLY A 212 8.72 12.22 -2.77
CA GLY A 212 8.93 10.93 -3.43
C GLY A 212 10.37 10.41 -3.42
N LEU A 213 11.33 11.13 -2.82
CA LEU A 213 12.66 10.56 -2.58
C LEU A 213 12.61 9.54 -1.44
N ARG A 214 13.36 8.45 -1.62
CA ARG A 214 13.56 7.38 -0.66
C ARG A 214 15.02 7.46 -0.21
N ILE A 215 15.26 7.66 1.08
CA ILE A 215 16.59 7.93 1.62
C ILE A 215 16.92 6.96 2.73
N ALA A 216 18.18 6.56 2.80
CA ALA A 216 18.74 5.87 3.95
C ALA A 216 19.27 6.90 4.94
N ILE A 217 18.98 6.71 6.23
CA ILE A 217 19.49 7.55 7.31
C ILE A 217 20.54 6.75 8.07
N LYS A 218 21.71 7.36 8.27
CA LYS A 218 22.79 6.74 9.05
C LYS A 218 22.37 6.69 10.52
N ASP A 219 22.67 5.58 11.22
CA ASP A 219 22.38 5.33 12.64
C ASP A 219 23.23 6.19 13.62
N ILE A 220 23.48 7.44 13.27
CA ILE A 220 24.05 8.48 14.14
C ILE A 220 23.19 9.75 14.07
N ILE A 221 22.06 9.68 13.36
CA ILE A 221 21.10 10.76 13.16
C ILE A 221 19.79 10.27 13.77
N ASP A 222 19.25 11.05 14.70
CA ASP A 222 18.03 10.70 15.39
C ASP A 222 16.83 10.75 14.44
N LEU A 223 16.05 9.66 14.42
CA LEU A 223 14.78 9.59 13.72
C LEU A 223 13.66 9.44 14.75
N LYS A 224 12.74 10.41 14.79
CA LYS A 224 11.64 10.46 15.77
C LYS A 224 10.88 9.14 15.81
N GLY A 225 10.80 8.51 16.98
CA GLY A 225 10.11 7.22 17.19
C GLY A 225 11.03 5.99 17.14
N LEU A 226 12.30 6.15 16.75
CA LEU A 226 13.30 5.09 16.76
C LEU A 226 14.43 5.40 17.75
N LYS A 227 15.13 4.35 18.17
CA LYS A 227 16.36 4.45 18.95
C LYS A 227 17.55 4.61 18.02
N THR A 228 18.50 5.44 18.42
CA THR A 228 19.80 5.60 17.76
C THR A 228 20.82 4.68 18.42
N GLY A 229 21.41 3.76 17.66
CA GLY A 229 22.38 2.79 18.16
C GLY A 229 23.82 3.26 18.05
N ALA A 230 24.16 4.12 17.10
CA ALA A 230 25.54 4.50 16.76
C ALA A 230 26.47 3.29 16.58
N SER A 231 25.95 2.18 16.05
CA SER A 231 26.66 0.89 15.96
C SER A 231 27.18 0.32 17.30
N SER A 232 26.60 0.76 18.42
CA SER A 232 26.92 0.28 19.78
C SER A 232 25.72 -0.40 20.41
N ARG A 233 25.87 -1.68 20.78
CA ARG A 233 24.81 -2.43 21.49
C ARG A 233 24.47 -1.82 22.85
N ALA A 234 25.47 -1.26 23.54
CA ALA A 234 25.26 -0.61 24.83
C ALA A 234 24.40 0.66 24.69
N LEU A 235 24.62 1.42 23.61
CA LEU A 235 23.84 2.63 23.35
C LEU A 235 22.42 2.29 22.86
N GLY A 236 22.29 1.35 21.92
CA GLY A 236 20.97 0.93 21.42
C GLY A 236 20.05 0.28 22.47
N MET A 237 20.62 -0.22 23.57
CA MET A 237 19.89 -0.75 24.72
C MET A 237 19.60 0.29 25.81
N ALA A 238 20.27 1.44 25.79
CA ALA A 238 20.03 2.54 26.71
C ALA A 238 18.89 3.42 26.17
N ASN A 239 17.93 3.75 27.04
CA ASN A 239 16.66 4.47 26.79
C ASN A 239 15.47 3.56 26.43
#